data_AF-A0A347SSY2-F1
#
_entry.id   AF-A0A347SSY2-F1
#
_cell.length_a   1.000
_cell.length_b   1.000
_cell.length_c   1.000
_cell.angle_alpha   90.00
_cell.angle_beta   90.00
_cell.angle_gamma   90.00
#
_symmetry.space_group_name_H-M   'P 1'
#
loop_
_entity.id
_entity.type
_entity.pdbx_description
1 polymer ?
#
loop_
_entity_poly.entity_id
_entity_poly.type
_entity_poly.pdbx_seq_one_letter_code
_entity_poly.pdbx_strand_id
1 'polypeptide(L)' 'MAETSKLLAYLKANHIKQQLVATVIGRSLSTTNRKLNNHSEFTKLEIQKLHVSLKIPIDILL' A
#
# COMPACT_ATOMS: atom_id res chain seq x y z
N MET A 1 -16.96 -5.51 11.63
CA MET A 1 -16.36 -5.80 10.31
C MET A 1 -15.22 -4.82 10.13
N ALA A 2 -13.96 -5.26 10.10
CA ALA A 2 -12.84 -4.35 9.91
C ALA A 2 -12.97 -3.71 8.52
N GLU A 3 -13.12 -2.40 8.46
CA GLU A 3 -13.10 -1.64 7.20
C GLU A 3 -11.83 -2.01 6.46
N THR A 4 -11.97 -2.76 5.37
CA THR A 4 -10.85 -3.09 4.52
C THR A 4 -10.44 -1.81 3.83
N SER A 5 -9.24 -1.30 4.13
CA SER A 5 -8.70 -0.11 3.45
C SER A 5 -8.87 -0.24 1.94
N LYS A 6 -9.32 0.83 1.26
CA LYS A 6 -9.50 0.86 -0.21
C LYS A 6 -8.25 0.32 -0.93
N LEU A 7 -7.08 0.61 -0.39
CA LEU A 7 -5.80 0.11 -0.85
C LEU A 7 -5.70 -1.41 -0.75
N LEU A 8 -6.08 -2.03 0.38
CA LEU A 8 -6.07 -3.49 0.52
C LEU A 8 -7.02 -4.18 -0.46
N ALA A 9 -8.21 -3.59 -0.69
CA ALA A 9 -9.15 -4.09 -1.69
C ALA A 9 -8.55 -4.01 -3.10
N TYR A 10 -7.92 -2.89 -3.45
CA TYR A 10 -7.22 -2.70 -4.73
C TYR A 10 -6.08 -3.70 -4.91
N LEU A 11 -5.25 -3.91 -3.90
CA LEU A 11 -4.14 -4.85 -3.94
C LEU A 11 -4.65 -6.28 -4.20
N LYS A 12 -5.72 -6.69 -3.51
CA LYS A 12 -6.35 -8.00 -3.74
C LYS A 12 -6.92 -8.14 -5.15
N ALA A 13 -7.63 -7.11 -5.64
CA ALA A 13 -8.23 -7.13 -6.98
C ALA A 13 -7.17 -7.19 -8.10
N ASN A 14 -6.00 -6.60 -7.89
CA ASN A 14 -4.90 -6.59 -8.85
C ASN A 14 -3.86 -7.71 -8.59
N HIS A 15 -4.15 -8.67 -7.70
CA HIS A 15 -3.23 -9.74 -7.30
C HIS A 15 -1.84 -9.25 -6.84
N ILE A 16 -1.78 -8.03 -6.29
CA ILE A 16 -0.54 -7.44 -5.77
C ILE A 16 -0.32 -7.96 -4.35
N LYS A 17 0.78 -8.69 -4.17
CA LYS A 17 1.19 -9.19 -2.85
C LYS A 17 1.68 -8.05 -1.97
N GLN A 18 1.29 -8.06 -0.69
CA GLN A 18 1.76 -7.09 0.31
C GLN A 18 3.29 -7.09 0.45
N GLN A 19 3.93 -8.24 0.23
CA GLN A 19 5.38 -8.36 0.20
C GLN A 19 6.01 -7.51 -0.92
N LEU A 20 5.37 -7.44 -2.10
CA LEU A 20 5.85 -6.60 -3.19
C LEU A 20 5.71 -5.12 -2.86
N VAL A 21 4.61 -4.72 -2.22
CA VAL A 21 4.41 -3.36 -1.69
C VAL A 21 5.55 -3.00 -0.74
N ALA A 22 5.87 -3.90 0.19
CA ALA A 22 6.95 -3.73 1.16
C ALA A 22 8.32 -3.56 0.48
N THR A 23 8.60 -4.37 -0.55
CA THR A 23 9.82 -4.25 -1.37
C THR A 23 9.89 -2.91 -2.09
N VAL A 24 8.81 -2.46 -2.72
CA VAL A 24 8.76 -1.19 -3.46
C VAL A 24 9.02 0.02 -2.54
N ILE A 25 8.44 0.02 -1.34
CA ILE A 25 8.64 1.11 -0.38
C ILE A 25 9.92 0.96 0.46
N GLY A 26 10.64 -0.17 0.33
CA GLY A 26 11.86 -0.45 1.08
C GLY A 26 11.61 -0.61 2.59
N ARG A 27 10.49 -1.21 2.98
CA ARG A 27 10.11 -1.43 4.39
C ARG A 27 9.86 -2.91 4.67
N SER A 28 9.82 -3.26 5.95
CA SER A 28 9.41 -4.60 6.38
C SER A 28 7.93 -4.86 6.09
N LEU A 29 7.56 -6.13 5.96
CA LEU A 29 6.16 -6.53 5.76
C LEU A 29 5.26 -6.05 6.91
N SER A 30 5.75 -6.13 8.16
CA SER A 30 5.00 -5.67 9.34
C SER A 30 4.72 -4.16 9.30
N THR A 31 5.72 -3.34 8.96
CA THR A 31 5.55 -1.88 8.83
C THR A 31 4.61 -1.54 7.69
N THR A 32 4.73 -2.25 6.57
CA THR A 32 3.83 -2.10 5.42
C THR A 32 2.40 -2.45 5.79
N ASN A 33 2.18 -3.56 6.50
CA ASN A 33 0.87 -3.98 6.95
C ASN A 33 0.25 -2.98 7.93
N ARG A 34 1.04 -2.36 8.82
CA ARG A 34 0.55 -1.27 9.66
C ARG A 34 0.05 -0.09 8.81
N LYS A 35 0.79 0.29 7.76
CA LYS A 35 0.36 1.36 6.84
C LYS A 35 -0.89 0.99 6.03
N LEU A 36 -0.95 -0.23 5.50
CA LEU A 36 -2.08 -0.74 4.74
C LEU A 36 -3.38 -0.83 5.57
N ASN A 37 -3.25 -1.03 6.88
CA ASN A 37 -4.38 -1.05 7.82
C ASN A 37 -4.60 0.32 8.49
N ASN A 38 -4.11 1.41 7.91
CA ASN A 38 -4.28 2.79 8.38
C ASN A 38 -3.75 3.07 9.81
N HIS A 39 -2.84 2.23 10.34
CA HIS A 39 -2.16 2.50 11.62
C HIS A 39 -0.96 3.45 11.48
N SER A 40 -0.58 3.83 10.25
CA SER A 40 0.48 4.77 9.94
C SER A 40 0.33 5.26 8.49
N GLU A 41 0.63 6.52 8.22
CA GLU A 41 0.48 7.09 6.87
C GLU A 41 1.65 6.73 5.96
N PHE A 42 1.41 6.69 4.65
CA PHE A 42 2.47 6.63 3.64
C PHE A 42 3.11 8.01 3.48
N THR A 43 4.44 8.05 3.38
CA THR A 43 5.14 9.29 3.03
C THR A 43 4.93 9.61 1.54
N LYS A 44 5.09 10.88 1.15
CA LYS A 44 4.99 11.30 -0.27
C LYS A 44 5.89 10.49 -1.21
N LEU A 45 7.11 10.15 -0.76
CA LEU A 45 8.04 9.32 -1.53
C LEU A 45 7.55 7.87 -1.66
N GLU A 46 6.96 7.30 -0.62
CA GLU A 46 6.37 5.96 -0.66
C GLU A 46 5.15 5.94 -1.61
N ILE A 47 4.28 6.95 -1.53
CA ILE A 47 3.14 7.12 -2.45
C ILE A 47 3.61 7.20 -3.90
N GLN A 48 4.63 8.02 -4.20
CA GLN A 48 5.20 8.09 -5.54
C GLN A 48 5.75 6.76 -6.02
N LYS A 49 6.49 6.03 -5.19
CA LYS A 49 7.03 4.70 -5.55
C LYS A 49 5.91 3.71 -5.84
N LEU A 50 4.86 3.70 -5.03
CA LEU A 50 3.70 2.83 -5.23
C LEU A 50 2.94 3.19 -6.51
N HIS A 51 2.77 4.48 -6.78
CA HIS A 51 2.14 4.95 -8.01
C HIS A 51 2.96 4.58 -9.25
N VAL A 52 4.27 4.81 -9.24
CA VAL A 52 5.15 4.57 -10.40
C VAL A 52 5.38 3.07 -10.61
N SER A 53 5.70 2.31 -9.56
CA SER A 53 6.09 0.91 -9.69
C SER A 53 4.89 -0.04 -9.77
N LEU A 54 3.79 0.26 -9.07
CA LEU A 54 2.63 -0.63 -9.00
C LEU A 54 1.39 -0.05 -9.69
N LYS A 55 1.51 1.12 -10.33
CA LYS A 55 0.42 1.82 -11.02
C LYS A 55 -0.81 2.02 -10.14
N ILE A 56 -0.61 2.17 -8.83
CA ILE A 56 -1.71 2.39 -7.88
C ILE A 56 -2.19 3.83 -8.03
N PRO A 57 -3.49 4.08 -8.27
CA PRO A 57 -4.05 5.43 -8.31
C PRO A 57 -3.79 6.20 -7.01
N ILE A 58 -3.41 7.47 -7.11
CA ILE A 58 -3.12 8.32 -5.95
C ILE A 58 -4.36 8.47 -5.05
N ASP A 59 -5.56 8.49 -5.64
CA ASP A 59 -6.84 8.56 -4.91
C ASP A 59 -7.07 7.38 -3.94
N ILE A 60 -6.41 6.24 -4.20
CA ILE A 60 -6.46 5.05 -3.33
C ILE A 60 -5.38 5.11 -2.23
N LEU A 61 -4.33 5.91 -2.44
CA LEU A 61 -3.19 6.06 -1.53
C LEU A 61 -3.35 7.24 -0.54
N LEU A 62 -4.30 8.14 -0.80
CA LEU A 62 -4.66 9.29 0.02
C LEU A 62 -5.78 8.99 1.01
#